data_AF-A0A9P8ETE4-F1
#
_entry.id   AF-A0A9P8ETE4-F1
#
_cell.length_a   1.000
_cell.length_b   1.000
_cell.length_c   1.000
_cell.angle_alpha   90.00
_cell.angle_beta   90.00
_cell.angle_gamma   90.00
#
_symmetry.space_group_name_H-M   'P 1'
#
loop_
_entity.id
_entity.type
_entity.pdbx_description
1 polymer ?
#
loop_
_entity_poly.entity_id
_entity_poly.type
_entity_poly.pdbx_seq_one_letter_code
_entity_poly.pdbx_strand_id
1 'polypeptide(L)'
;MKAVSLFAAASLAGLSYCQPTKQQKSTIYNPILPGFHPDPSCVFVKEWDNTFFCATSTFLAFPGIPVYASKDLQNFKLISHAFNRPEQLPAFGNITGQQDGWYAPTLRYHNNRFWIIDSCVGSDTGYLSTSDPYDNTAWTNVTPTNIPGYDPDLFWDTDGTLYSAFAKTVLSDPFTTEIHQVNISMPSGNTTTDRFLWNGTNVQPPEGPHMMIKDGYHYLLLAEGGTAQEHQVTIGRGKSAQGPFESDPKNPILTAYNTTEYFQTVGHADLFHDANGQWWGVALSTRSGPEYETWPMGRETVLYPATWKKGQWPVLGGPVRGEMQAPLPPVNKNIRGTGAFVRDPDYYTFPPGSSIPSHFSYWRFPQTRNYAVSPENHPNTLRLLPSRANLTGDAAFIPTDGITFIGRRQTDTLFTYSVNINYTPSEIGEESGLTLFLTQSYHVDLGIVRLNNTGNYLRFRAEGSDAPNEVVVPISEKWCNQGMHLQIQAYNITHFSFSAGPKNGQIKQIATVPATLVSNGFTGSFVGVYATNNGNMKGKTPSYISNWVYQGQGQYIGNGEFYPSNGQKSGAGF
;
A
#
# COMPACT_ATOMS: atom_id res chain seq x y z
N MET A 1 76.80 38.96 32.04
CA MET A 1 76.42 37.62 31.55
C MET A 1 74.99 37.34 31.99
N LYS A 2 74.20 36.82 31.04
CA LYS A 2 72.74 36.69 30.95
C LYS A 2 71.98 36.37 32.26
N ALA A 3 70.93 37.16 32.54
CA ALA A 3 69.80 36.77 33.37
C ALA A 3 68.78 36.01 32.50
N VAL A 4 68.26 34.90 33.02
CA VAL A 4 67.24 34.06 32.37
C VAL A 4 65.88 34.39 32.98
N SER A 5 64.94 34.85 32.16
CA SER A 5 63.54 35.06 32.52
C SER A 5 62.71 33.89 31.99
N LEU A 6 62.04 33.15 32.88
CA LEU A 6 61.02 32.17 32.52
C LEU A 6 59.72 32.91 32.18
N PHE A 7 59.20 32.73 30.97
CA PHE A 7 57.82 33.04 30.62
C PHE A 7 56.99 31.75 30.63
N ALA A 8 56.00 31.68 31.53
CA ALA A 8 54.96 30.67 31.50
C ALA A 8 53.85 31.14 30.54
N ALA A 9 53.61 30.40 29.47
CA ALA A 9 52.48 30.63 28.57
C ALA A 9 51.25 29.87 29.09
N ALA A 10 50.24 30.61 29.57
CA ALA A 10 48.94 30.05 29.88
C ALA A 10 48.12 29.90 28.58
N SER A 11 47.82 28.66 28.20
CA SER A 11 46.92 28.35 27.09
C SER A 11 45.46 28.45 27.56
N LEU A 12 44.77 29.51 27.14
CA LEU A 12 43.31 29.62 27.24
C LEU A 12 42.67 28.72 26.18
N ALA A 13 42.12 27.58 26.60
CA ALA A 13 41.26 26.75 25.77
C ALA A 13 39.90 27.45 25.59
N GLY A 14 39.68 28.04 24.41
CA GLY A 14 38.39 28.57 24.01
C GLY A 14 37.40 27.41 23.76
N LEU A 15 36.44 27.24 24.67
CA LEU A 15 35.24 26.43 24.43
C LEU A 15 34.45 27.08 23.28
N SER A 16 34.60 26.54 22.06
CA SER A 16 33.73 26.89 20.95
C SER A 16 32.34 26.31 21.24
N TYR A 17 31.41 27.18 21.64
CA TYR A 17 29.99 26.88 21.61
C TYR A 17 29.60 26.61 20.14
N CYS A 18 29.45 25.34 19.79
CA CYS A 18 28.81 24.97 18.53
C CYS A 18 27.34 25.38 18.66
N GLN A 19 26.96 26.49 18.03
CA GLN A 19 25.55 26.84 17.90
C GLN A 19 24.83 25.70 17.17
N PRO A 20 23.62 25.30 17.59
CA PRO A 20 22.83 24.36 16.81
C PRO A 20 22.57 25.00 15.45
N THR A 21 23.10 24.38 14.39
CA THR A 21 22.76 24.73 13.02
C THR A 21 21.25 24.70 12.89
N LYS A 22 20.62 25.83 12.52
CA LYS A 22 19.20 25.87 12.17
C LYS A 22 18.95 24.77 11.14
N GLN A 23 18.28 23.70 11.55
CA GLN A 23 17.93 22.61 10.65
C GLN A 23 17.04 23.20 9.56
N GLN A 24 17.50 23.16 8.32
CA GLN A 24 16.80 23.72 7.19
C GLN A 24 15.47 22.96 7.04
N LYS A 25 14.35 23.68 7.16
CA LYS A 25 13.03 23.08 6.92
C LYS A 25 12.96 22.67 5.45
N SER A 26 12.60 21.42 5.23
CA SER A 26 12.33 20.83 3.92
C SER A 26 10.83 20.55 3.79
N THR A 27 10.39 20.26 2.57
CA THR A 27 8.97 20.05 2.28
C THR A 27 8.67 18.55 2.19
N ILE A 28 7.73 18.07 3.01
CA ILE A 28 7.06 16.77 2.81
C ILE A 28 6.07 16.94 1.68
N TYR A 29 6.06 15.98 0.76
CA TYR A 29 5.08 15.87 -0.30
C TYR A 29 4.20 14.65 -0.08
N ASN A 30 3.04 14.83 0.57
CA ASN A 30 2.08 13.76 0.80
C ASN A 30 1.27 13.42 -0.45
N PRO A 31 0.84 12.15 -0.60
CA PRO A 31 1.18 11.01 0.27
C PRO A 31 2.62 10.50 0.02
N ILE A 32 3.29 10.02 1.07
CA ILE A 32 4.66 9.48 0.96
C ILE A 32 4.68 8.09 0.31
N LEU A 33 3.61 7.30 0.48
CA LEU A 33 3.33 6.08 -0.29
C LEU A 33 1.97 6.29 -1.00
N PRO A 34 1.95 6.83 -2.23
CA PRO A 34 0.71 7.03 -2.98
C PRO A 34 0.08 5.70 -3.42
N GLY A 35 -1.20 5.72 -3.77
CA GLY A 35 -1.95 4.52 -4.14
C GLY A 35 -2.26 3.63 -2.94
N PHE A 36 -2.75 2.43 -3.23
CA PHE A 36 -3.18 1.42 -2.26
C PHE A 36 -2.06 1.00 -1.28
N HIS A 37 -1.91 1.80 -0.21
CA HIS A 37 -0.93 1.68 0.87
C HIS A 37 -1.58 2.11 2.20
N PRO A 38 -2.59 1.37 2.67
CA PRO A 38 -3.30 1.71 3.90
C PRO A 38 -2.57 1.22 5.14
N ASP A 39 -3.10 1.61 6.29
CA ASP A 39 -2.75 1.04 7.60
C ASP A 39 -1.22 0.99 7.85
N PRO A 40 -0.51 2.14 7.74
CA PRO A 40 0.94 2.15 7.76
C PRO A 40 1.50 1.97 9.18
N SER A 41 2.38 0.99 9.36
CA SER A 41 3.20 0.86 10.56
C SER A 41 4.68 1.05 10.23
N CYS A 42 5.36 1.94 10.95
CA CYS A 42 6.72 2.34 10.64
C CYS A 42 7.64 2.34 11.86
N VAL A 43 8.90 1.97 11.63
CA VAL A 43 9.96 2.00 12.66
C VAL A 43 11.24 2.61 12.10
N PHE A 44 11.94 3.37 12.94
CA PHE A 44 13.31 3.79 12.68
C PHE A 44 14.29 2.84 13.34
N VAL A 45 15.30 2.38 12.59
CA VAL A 45 16.30 1.43 13.08
C VAL A 45 17.71 1.98 12.84
N LYS A 46 18.34 2.45 13.92
CA LYS A 46 19.66 3.10 13.89
C LYS A 46 20.76 2.15 13.43
N GLU A 47 20.73 0.90 13.89
CA GLU A 47 21.74 -0.13 13.59
C GLU A 47 21.72 -0.55 12.11
N TRP A 48 20.65 -0.22 11.40
CA TRP A 48 20.46 -0.50 9.98
C TRP A 48 20.74 0.74 9.13
N ASP A 49 21.87 1.40 9.39
CA ASP A 49 22.33 2.59 8.67
C ASP A 49 21.30 3.74 8.68
N ASN A 50 20.73 4.01 9.86
CA ASN A 50 19.72 5.04 10.09
C ASN A 50 18.53 4.94 9.11
N THR A 51 17.97 3.75 8.97
CA THR A 51 16.90 3.48 7.99
C THR A 51 15.53 3.44 8.68
N PHE A 52 14.55 4.04 8.02
CA PHE A 52 13.12 3.91 8.31
C PHE A 52 12.55 2.76 7.51
N PHE A 53 11.74 1.93 8.15
CA PHE A 53 11.02 0.82 7.51
C PHE A 53 9.53 0.98 7.74
N CYS A 54 8.72 0.70 6.73
CA CYS A 54 7.26 0.78 6.81
C CYS A 54 6.60 -0.44 6.17
N ALA A 55 5.51 -0.94 6.75
CA ALA A 55 4.64 -1.96 6.17
C ALA A 55 3.21 -1.42 6.02
N THR A 56 2.45 -1.96 5.06
CA THR A 56 1.07 -1.53 4.75
C THR A 56 0.19 -2.75 4.47
N SER A 57 -1.11 -2.64 4.70
CA SER A 57 -2.07 -3.71 4.43
C SER A 57 -2.18 -4.07 2.94
N THR A 58 -2.63 -5.30 2.64
CA THR A 58 -2.71 -5.80 1.25
C THR A 58 -3.98 -6.54 0.86
N PHE A 59 -4.83 -6.90 1.82
CA PHE A 59 -6.03 -7.67 1.57
C PHE A 59 -5.70 -8.94 0.75
N LEU A 60 -6.35 -9.13 -0.39
CA LEU A 60 -6.11 -10.27 -1.28
C LEU A 60 -4.94 -10.08 -2.26
N ALA A 61 -4.28 -8.92 -2.29
CA ALA A 61 -3.15 -8.72 -3.19
C ALA A 61 -1.96 -9.61 -2.79
N PHE A 62 -1.37 -10.29 -3.77
CA PHE A 62 -0.21 -11.16 -3.57
C PHE A 62 0.92 -10.79 -4.54
N PRO A 63 2.20 -10.77 -4.15
CA PRO A 63 2.69 -10.89 -2.76
C PRO A 63 2.13 -9.77 -1.86
N GLY A 64 1.98 -10.08 -0.58
CA GLY A 64 1.32 -9.28 0.43
C GLY A 64 2.29 -8.71 1.49
N ILE A 65 1.81 -7.74 2.26
CA ILE A 65 2.56 -7.04 3.32
C ILE A 65 3.90 -6.49 2.77
N PRO A 66 3.87 -5.53 1.82
CA PRO A 66 5.08 -4.91 1.30
C PRO A 66 5.83 -4.19 2.42
N VAL A 67 7.15 -4.30 2.39
CA VAL A 67 8.05 -3.60 3.29
C VAL A 67 8.85 -2.59 2.49
N TYR A 68 8.72 -1.33 2.89
CA TYR A 68 9.39 -0.19 2.30
C TYR A 68 10.54 0.26 3.19
N ALA A 69 11.63 0.74 2.59
CA ALA A 69 12.70 1.42 3.30
C ALA A 69 12.91 2.84 2.79
N SER A 70 13.29 3.74 3.70
CA SER A 70 13.71 5.11 3.40
C SER A 70 14.84 5.53 4.32
N LYS A 71 15.70 6.44 3.87
CA LYS A 71 16.70 7.12 4.73
C LYS A 71 16.40 8.60 4.94
N ASP A 72 15.38 9.12 4.27
CA ASP A 72 15.08 10.54 4.21
C ASP A 72 13.59 10.87 4.39
N LEU A 73 12.75 9.86 4.63
CA LEU A 73 11.29 9.94 4.74
C LEU A 73 10.59 10.56 3.52
N GLN A 74 11.30 10.67 2.40
CA GLN A 74 10.81 11.25 1.14
C GLN A 74 10.83 10.22 0.01
N ASN A 75 11.87 9.39 0.00
CA ASN A 75 12.11 8.39 -1.04
C ASN A 75 12.00 7.01 -0.40
N PHE A 76 10.94 6.30 -0.75
CA PHE A 76 10.68 4.93 -0.28
C PHE A 76 10.92 3.95 -1.42
N LYS A 77 11.73 2.92 -1.14
CA LYS A 77 11.98 1.79 -2.03
C LYS A 77 11.25 0.56 -1.47
N LEU A 78 10.57 -0.18 -2.33
CA LEU A 78 10.05 -1.52 -1.98
C LEU A 78 11.25 -2.47 -1.83
N ILE A 79 11.47 -3.01 -0.64
CA ILE A 79 12.64 -3.87 -0.36
C ILE A 79 12.29 -5.35 -0.25
N SER A 80 11.09 -5.68 0.21
CA SER A 80 10.57 -7.04 0.23
C SER A 80 9.05 -7.03 0.37
N HIS A 81 8.45 -8.21 0.31
CA HIS A 81 7.10 -8.50 0.78
C HIS A 81 7.23 -9.54 1.89
N ALA A 82 6.68 -9.29 3.07
CA ALA A 82 6.77 -10.24 4.17
C ALA A 82 5.98 -11.52 3.87
N PHE A 83 4.85 -11.41 3.17
CA PHE A 83 4.06 -12.53 2.68
C PHE A 83 4.26 -12.73 1.17
N ASN A 84 5.18 -13.60 0.78
CA ASN A 84 5.58 -13.80 -0.61
C ASN A 84 5.54 -15.25 -1.10
N ARG A 85 5.16 -16.21 -0.26
CA ARG A 85 5.09 -17.63 -0.64
C ARG A 85 3.85 -18.32 -0.08
N PRO A 86 3.18 -19.18 -0.86
CA PRO A 86 1.95 -19.85 -0.41
C PRO A 86 2.11 -20.65 0.88
N GLU A 87 3.27 -21.25 1.13
CA GLU A 87 3.53 -22.05 2.34
C GLU A 87 3.58 -21.21 3.63
N GLN A 88 3.70 -19.89 3.54
CA GLN A 88 3.67 -19.03 4.73
C GLN A 88 2.29 -19.02 5.38
N LEU A 89 1.21 -19.09 4.58
CA LEU A 89 -0.18 -19.23 5.03
C LEU A 89 -1.04 -19.86 3.92
N PRO A 90 -1.12 -21.21 3.82
CA PRO A 90 -1.88 -21.87 2.77
C PRO A 90 -3.37 -21.53 2.75
N ALA A 91 -3.96 -21.28 3.92
CA ALA A 91 -5.37 -20.94 4.09
C ALA A 91 -5.79 -19.64 3.37
N PHE A 92 -4.86 -18.72 3.12
CA PHE A 92 -5.09 -17.52 2.30
C PHE A 92 -5.67 -17.86 0.92
N GLY A 93 -5.28 -19.01 0.36
CA GLY A 93 -5.77 -19.48 -0.93
C GLY A 93 -7.25 -19.86 -0.97
N ASN A 94 -7.94 -19.89 0.18
CA ASN A 94 -9.36 -20.25 0.29
C ASN A 94 -10.27 -19.05 0.58
N ILE A 95 -9.71 -17.85 0.78
CA ILE A 95 -10.47 -16.66 1.18
C ILE A 95 -11.33 -16.17 0.01
N THR A 96 -12.63 -16.00 0.23
CA THR A 96 -13.60 -15.61 -0.80
C THR A 96 -14.01 -14.14 -0.75
N GLY A 97 -14.02 -13.52 0.44
CA GLY A 97 -14.41 -12.13 0.60
C GLY A 97 -13.45 -11.18 -0.12
N GLN A 98 -13.98 -10.27 -0.93
CA GLN A 98 -13.15 -9.37 -1.77
C GLN A 98 -12.51 -8.23 -0.98
N GLN A 99 -12.88 -8.06 0.28
CA GLN A 99 -12.31 -7.12 1.22
C GLN A 99 -11.54 -7.84 2.35
N ASP A 100 -11.37 -9.16 2.25
CA ASP A 100 -10.69 -9.99 3.25
C ASP A 100 -9.18 -10.11 2.92
N GLY A 101 -8.44 -10.96 3.66
CA GLY A 101 -6.99 -11.14 3.52
C GLY A 101 -6.22 -10.35 4.57
N TRP A 102 -4.99 -9.92 4.25
CA TRP A 102 -4.11 -9.25 5.21
C TRP A 102 -4.54 -7.80 5.48
N TYR A 103 -5.06 -7.55 6.68
CA TYR A 103 -5.51 -6.24 7.18
C TYR A 103 -4.29 -5.43 7.67
N ALA A 104 -4.40 -4.66 8.76
CA ALA A 104 -3.38 -3.74 9.23
C ALA A 104 -2.17 -4.48 9.82
N PRO A 105 -0.97 -4.39 9.20
CA PRO A 105 0.23 -4.97 9.76
C PRO A 105 0.88 -4.00 10.76
N THR A 106 1.30 -4.54 11.90
CA THR A 106 2.20 -3.82 12.81
C THR A 106 3.64 -4.28 12.60
N LEU A 107 4.52 -3.37 12.19
CA LEU A 107 5.96 -3.60 12.05
C LEU A 107 6.71 -3.14 13.30
N ARG A 108 7.55 -4.01 13.87
CA ARG A 108 8.41 -3.71 15.02
C ARG A 108 9.82 -4.24 14.83
N TYR A 109 10.81 -3.58 15.44
CA TYR A 109 12.18 -4.07 15.53
C TYR A 109 12.54 -4.34 16.99
N HIS A 110 12.89 -5.59 17.31
CA HIS A 110 13.24 -6.00 18.66
C HIS A 110 14.25 -7.15 18.62
N ASN A 111 15.30 -7.07 19.45
CA ASN A 111 16.37 -8.07 19.56
C ASN A 111 16.97 -8.49 18.21
N ASN A 112 17.40 -7.51 17.41
CA ASN A 112 18.02 -7.72 16.10
C ASN A 112 17.14 -8.46 15.07
N ARG A 113 15.82 -8.36 15.20
CA ARG A 113 14.85 -8.94 14.28
C ARG A 113 13.73 -7.96 13.99
N PHE A 114 13.25 -8.01 12.76
CA PHE A 114 11.99 -7.40 12.36
C PHE A 114 10.85 -8.38 12.60
N TRP A 115 9.75 -7.87 13.14
CA TRP A 115 8.54 -8.59 13.45
C TRP A 115 7.38 -7.90 12.78
N ILE A 116 6.53 -8.67 12.13
CA ILE A 116 5.22 -8.20 11.66
C ILE A 116 4.17 -9.10 12.28
N ILE A 117 3.18 -8.50 12.93
CA ILE A 117 1.92 -9.18 13.29
C ILE A 117 0.80 -8.58 12.45
N ASP A 118 -0.13 -9.41 11.99
CA ASP A 118 -1.24 -8.99 11.15
C ASP A 118 -2.38 -10.02 11.27
N SER A 119 -3.59 -9.59 10.95
CA SER A 119 -4.79 -10.40 10.87
C SER A 119 -5.13 -10.69 9.41
N CYS A 120 -5.06 -11.97 9.05
CA CYS A 120 -5.57 -12.43 7.77
C CYS A 120 -7.07 -12.71 7.92
N VAL A 121 -7.93 -11.72 7.66
CA VAL A 121 -9.39 -11.88 7.73
C VAL A 121 -9.86 -12.96 6.76
N GLY A 122 -10.75 -13.83 7.21
CA GLY A 122 -11.08 -15.08 6.52
C GLY A 122 -10.11 -16.24 6.81
N SER A 123 -9.08 -16.01 7.64
CA SER A 123 -8.11 -16.98 8.13
C SER A 123 -7.68 -16.63 9.58
N ASP A 124 -6.39 -16.75 9.91
CA ASP A 124 -5.84 -16.60 11.26
C ASP A 124 -5.10 -15.27 11.44
N THR A 125 -5.06 -14.78 12.68
CA THR A 125 -4.12 -13.74 13.11
C THR A 125 -2.77 -14.36 13.47
N GLY A 126 -1.67 -13.81 12.98
CA GLY A 126 -0.36 -14.38 13.21
C GLY A 126 0.79 -13.42 12.96
N TYR A 127 2.01 -13.86 13.30
CA TYR A 127 3.21 -13.06 13.08
C TYR A 127 4.24 -13.74 12.19
N LEU A 128 5.02 -12.92 11.50
CA LEU A 128 6.20 -13.27 10.72
C LEU A 128 7.41 -12.53 11.29
N SER A 129 8.61 -13.08 11.06
CA SER A 129 9.84 -12.38 11.43
C SER A 129 10.93 -12.58 10.40
N THR A 130 11.92 -11.69 10.41
CA THR A 130 13.14 -11.82 9.63
C THR A 130 14.32 -11.16 10.36
N SER A 131 15.52 -11.66 10.10
CA SER A 131 16.77 -10.97 10.43
C SER A 131 17.30 -10.11 9.27
N ASP A 132 16.74 -10.24 8.07
CA ASP A 132 17.06 -9.40 6.91
C ASP A 132 15.77 -8.97 6.19
N PRO A 133 15.32 -7.71 6.35
CA PRO A 133 14.12 -7.23 5.69
C PRO A 133 14.33 -6.97 4.18
N TYR A 134 15.55 -7.06 3.67
CA TYR A 134 15.84 -6.89 2.24
C TYR A 134 15.77 -8.20 1.43
N ASP A 135 15.52 -9.32 2.09
CA ASP A 135 15.41 -10.64 1.46
C ASP A 135 14.01 -11.22 1.67
N ASN A 136 13.24 -11.34 0.58
CA ASN A 136 11.92 -11.97 0.56
C ASN A 136 11.94 -13.37 1.20
N THR A 137 13.00 -14.14 0.96
CA THR A 137 13.10 -15.53 1.39
C THR A 137 13.43 -15.67 2.88
N ALA A 138 13.92 -14.60 3.53
CA ALA A 138 14.31 -14.60 4.93
C ALA A 138 13.12 -14.47 5.90
N TRP A 139 11.94 -14.06 5.42
CA TRP A 139 10.71 -14.03 6.20
C TRP A 139 10.24 -15.44 6.54
N THR A 140 9.93 -15.68 7.82
CA THR A 140 9.39 -16.97 8.29
C THR A 140 8.02 -17.28 7.71
N ASN A 141 7.54 -18.51 7.91
CA ASN A 141 6.11 -18.79 7.80
C ASN A 141 5.34 -18.06 8.93
N VAL A 142 4.03 -17.91 8.74
CA VAL A 142 3.17 -17.30 9.76
C VAL A 142 3.12 -18.23 10.97
N THR A 143 3.43 -17.68 12.15
CA THR A 143 3.12 -18.34 13.41
C THR A 143 1.74 -17.88 13.86
N PRO A 144 0.73 -18.76 13.90
CA PRO A 144 -0.62 -18.38 14.29
C PRO A 144 -0.68 -17.99 15.77
N THR A 145 -1.61 -17.11 16.10
CA THR A 145 -1.94 -16.70 17.45
C THR A 145 -3.42 -16.98 17.73
N ASN A 146 -3.82 -16.99 19.00
CA ASN A 146 -5.23 -17.11 19.38
C ASN A 146 -5.90 -15.75 19.63
N ILE A 147 -5.44 -14.70 18.94
CA ILE A 147 -6.03 -13.36 19.01
C ILE A 147 -7.39 -13.37 18.29
N PRO A 148 -8.52 -13.13 18.98
CA PRO A 148 -9.86 -13.25 18.42
C PRO A 148 -10.33 -11.98 17.68
N GLY A 149 -9.42 -11.21 17.10
CA GLY A 149 -9.69 -9.88 16.55
C GLY A 149 -8.68 -9.45 15.48
N TYR A 150 -8.72 -8.16 15.13
CA TYR A 150 -7.91 -7.54 14.09
C TYR A 150 -7.07 -6.37 14.61
N ASP A 151 -6.22 -5.81 13.76
CA ASP A 151 -5.25 -4.75 14.05
C ASP A 151 -4.35 -5.06 15.27
N PRO A 152 -3.68 -6.23 15.31
CA PRO A 152 -2.80 -6.57 16.41
C PRO A 152 -1.54 -5.70 16.42
N ASP A 153 -1.09 -5.30 17.62
CA ASP A 153 0.24 -4.71 17.86
C ASP A 153 1.19 -5.70 18.54
N LEU A 154 2.49 -5.43 18.47
CA LEU A 154 3.51 -6.11 19.26
C LEU A 154 4.22 -5.10 20.15
N PHE A 155 4.12 -5.32 21.46
CA PHE A 155 4.68 -4.41 22.45
C PHE A 155 5.47 -5.18 23.50
N TRP A 156 6.78 -4.96 23.53
CA TRP A 156 7.66 -5.45 24.60
C TRP A 156 7.73 -4.41 25.71
N ASP A 157 7.20 -4.77 26.88
CA ASP A 157 7.29 -3.92 28.07
C ASP A 157 8.71 -3.94 28.67
N THR A 158 8.97 -3.04 29.61
CA THR A 158 10.25 -2.89 30.31
C THR A 158 10.70 -4.11 31.09
N ASP A 159 9.77 -4.99 31.48
CA ASP A 159 10.07 -6.26 32.16
C ASP A 159 10.33 -7.42 31.18
N GLY A 160 10.22 -7.17 29.87
CA GLY A 160 10.38 -8.16 28.82
C GLY A 160 9.10 -8.91 28.44
N THR A 161 7.96 -8.63 29.08
CA THR A 161 6.67 -9.21 28.71
C THR A 161 6.24 -8.71 27.33
N LEU A 162 5.86 -9.65 26.45
CA LEU A 162 5.28 -9.33 25.15
C LEU A 162 3.77 -9.26 25.25
N TYR A 163 3.22 -8.07 25.05
CA TYR A 163 1.79 -7.82 24.92
C TYR A 163 1.39 -7.64 23.46
N SER A 164 0.14 -7.96 23.15
CA SER A 164 -0.52 -7.56 21.92
C SER A 164 -1.87 -6.96 22.25
N ALA A 165 -2.05 -5.70 21.90
CA ALA A 165 -3.35 -5.03 21.87
C ALA A 165 -3.99 -5.22 20.50
N PHE A 166 -5.32 -5.34 20.43
CA PHE A 166 -6.05 -5.59 19.19
C PHE A 166 -7.52 -5.15 19.32
N ALA A 167 -8.18 -4.94 18.20
CA ALA A 167 -9.61 -4.66 18.11
C ALA A 167 -10.41 -5.97 18.06
N LYS A 168 -11.41 -6.10 18.93
CA LYS A 168 -12.28 -7.27 19.02
C LYS A 168 -13.72 -6.90 18.71
N THR A 169 -14.30 -7.52 17.69
CA THR A 169 -15.72 -7.35 17.38
C THR A 169 -16.60 -7.89 18.51
N VAL A 170 -17.60 -7.10 18.92
CA VAL A 170 -18.58 -7.51 19.91
C VAL A 170 -19.60 -8.43 19.25
N LEU A 171 -19.83 -9.62 19.83
CA LEU A 171 -20.69 -10.65 19.21
C LEU A 171 -22.12 -10.18 18.90
N SER A 172 -22.65 -9.22 19.67
CA SER A 172 -24.00 -8.69 19.46
C SER A 172 -24.11 -7.66 18.34
N ASP A 173 -22.99 -7.08 17.88
CA ASP A 173 -22.99 -6.05 16.85
C ASP A 173 -21.67 -6.06 16.05
N PRO A 174 -21.68 -6.45 14.77
CA PRO A 174 -20.48 -6.53 13.94
C PRO A 174 -19.81 -5.17 13.66
N PHE A 175 -20.50 -4.05 13.92
CA PHE A 175 -19.98 -2.70 13.74
C PHE A 175 -19.40 -2.10 15.02
N THR A 176 -19.50 -2.82 16.14
CA THR A 176 -18.97 -2.40 17.43
C THR A 176 -17.75 -3.22 17.78
N THR A 177 -16.68 -2.55 18.19
CA THR A 177 -15.46 -3.19 18.70
C THR A 177 -15.09 -2.70 20.09
N GLU A 178 -14.25 -3.51 20.73
CA GLU A 178 -13.55 -3.16 21.96
C GLU A 178 -12.05 -3.40 21.79
N ILE A 179 -11.23 -2.62 22.47
CA ILE A 179 -9.78 -2.86 22.49
C ILE A 179 -9.44 -3.81 23.62
N HIS A 180 -8.86 -4.94 23.25
CA HIS A 180 -8.43 -5.99 24.16
C HIS A 180 -6.92 -6.19 24.11
N GLN A 181 -6.38 -6.89 25.09
CA GLN A 181 -4.97 -7.23 25.19
C GLN A 181 -4.75 -8.68 25.60
N VAL A 182 -3.71 -9.30 25.06
CA VAL A 182 -3.17 -10.60 25.49
C VAL A 182 -1.66 -10.51 25.71
N ASN A 183 -1.11 -11.47 26.45
CA ASN A 183 0.33 -11.73 26.42
C ASN A 183 0.61 -12.83 25.38
N ILE A 184 1.69 -12.71 24.61
CA ILE A 184 2.10 -13.71 23.63
C ILE A 184 3.34 -14.46 24.12
N SER A 185 3.28 -15.79 24.07
CA SER A 185 4.46 -16.64 24.29
C SER A 185 5.17 -16.95 22.98
N MET A 186 6.44 -16.54 22.87
CA MET A 186 7.29 -16.84 21.72
C MET A 186 8.11 -18.12 21.97
N PRO A 187 8.34 -18.99 20.97
CA PRO A 187 7.91 -18.86 19.56
C PRO A 187 6.56 -19.55 19.27
N SER A 188 5.79 -19.99 20.28
CA SER A 188 4.58 -20.78 20.03
C SER A 188 3.40 -19.97 19.49
N GLY A 189 3.35 -18.66 19.75
CA GLY A 189 2.20 -17.82 19.42
C GLY A 189 1.01 -17.97 20.38
N ASN A 190 1.13 -18.81 21.41
CA ASN A 190 0.07 -19.00 22.39
C ASN A 190 -0.20 -17.70 23.15
N THR A 191 -1.47 -17.41 23.36
CA THR A 191 -1.92 -16.22 24.08
C THR A 191 -2.51 -16.56 25.43
N THR A 192 -2.47 -15.61 26.35
CA THR A 192 -3.33 -15.65 27.55
C THR A 192 -4.80 -15.42 27.18
N THR A 193 -5.70 -15.51 28.16
CA THR A 193 -7.05 -14.95 28.04
C THR A 193 -6.96 -13.47 27.71
N ASP A 194 -7.84 -13.00 26.83
CA ASP A 194 -7.94 -11.59 26.48
C ASP A 194 -8.57 -10.79 27.63
N ARG A 195 -8.15 -9.53 27.74
CA ARG A 195 -8.66 -8.58 28.72
C ARG A 195 -9.06 -7.30 28.02
N PHE A 196 -10.16 -6.70 28.44
CA PHE A 196 -10.50 -5.33 28.06
C PHE A 196 -9.37 -4.38 28.48
N LEU A 197 -9.00 -3.46 27.58
CA LEU A 197 -7.93 -2.50 27.81
C LEU A 197 -8.46 -1.07 27.93
N TRP A 198 -8.96 -0.48 26.83
CA TRP A 198 -9.53 0.87 26.79
C TRP A 198 -10.21 1.15 25.44
N ASN A 199 -11.47 1.59 25.43
CA ASN A 199 -12.23 1.90 24.21
C ASN A 199 -12.16 3.38 23.80
N GLY A 200 -11.02 4.02 24.03
CA GLY A 200 -10.82 5.35 23.52
C GLY A 200 -11.77 6.40 24.09
N THR A 201 -12.35 7.21 23.21
CA THR A 201 -13.31 8.29 23.52
C THR A 201 -14.77 7.90 23.34
N ASN A 202 -15.05 6.60 23.21
CA ASN A 202 -16.37 6.02 22.94
C ASN A 202 -16.93 6.31 21.54
N VAL A 203 -16.09 6.65 20.56
CA VAL A 203 -16.49 6.65 19.14
C VAL A 203 -16.18 5.27 18.54
N GLN A 204 -17.16 4.71 17.83
CA GLN A 204 -17.10 3.34 17.30
C GLN A 204 -16.78 3.33 15.79
N PRO A 205 -16.15 2.26 15.28
CA PRO A 205 -15.36 1.28 16.04
C PRO A 205 -14.01 1.86 16.49
N PRO A 206 -13.53 1.62 17.73
CA PRO A 206 -12.12 1.78 18.06
C PRO A 206 -11.30 0.63 17.47
N GLU A 207 -10.20 0.95 16.81
CA GLU A 207 -9.31 0.00 16.13
C GLU A 207 -7.85 0.48 16.11
N GLY A 208 -6.97 -0.18 15.35
CA GLY A 208 -5.57 0.23 15.17
C GLY A 208 -4.78 0.54 16.46
N PRO A 209 -4.84 -0.29 17.53
CA PRO A 209 -4.15 0.03 18.77
C PRO A 209 -2.63 -0.04 18.59
N HIS A 210 -1.90 0.98 19.07
CA HIS A 210 -0.45 0.93 19.20
C HIS A 210 -0.01 1.34 20.61
N MET A 211 0.84 0.51 21.21
CA MET A 211 1.38 0.73 22.55
C MET A 211 2.80 1.28 22.51
N MET A 212 3.08 2.27 23.36
CA MET A 212 4.39 2.92 23.45
C MET A 212 4.76 3.23 24.90
N ILE A 213 6.06 3.28 25.20
CA ILE A 213 6.56 3.75 26.51
C ILE A 213 7.27 5.09 26.33
N LYS A 214 6.87 6.09 27.12
CA LYS A 214 7.59 7.35 27.18
C LYS A 214 7.44 8.02 28.54
N ASP A 215 8.56 8.52 29.07
CA ASP A 215 8.60 9.27 30.33
C ASP A 215 7.93 8.56 31.52
N GLY A 216 8.02 7.22 31.59
CA GLY A 216 7.41 6.40 32.64
C GLY A 216 5.89 6.29 32.55
N TYR A 217 5.33 6.46 31.33
CA TYR A 217 3.94 6.17 31.00
C TYR A 217 3.88 5.18 29.84
N HIS A 218 2.87 4.32 29.88
CA HIS A 218 2.42 3.50 28.76
C HIS A 218 1.33 4.28 28.03
N TYR A 219 1.52 4.53 26.75
CA TYR A 219 0.55 5.18 25.88
C TYR A 219 -0.15 4.12 25.03
N LEU A 220 -1.43 4.34 24.76
CA LEU A 220 -2.24 3.55 23.84
C LEU A 220 -2.85 4.52 22.83
N LEU A 221 -2.37 4.44 21.60
CA LEU A 221 -2.87 5.19 20.44
C LEU A 221 -3.92 4.32 19.75
N LEU A 222 -5.05 4.89 19.36
CA LEU A 222 -6.14 4.19 18.67
C LEU A 222 -6.57 4.98 17.42
N ALA A 223 -7.23 4.28 16.50
CA ALA A 223 -8.14 4.87 15.54
C ALA A 223 -9.59 4.73 16.04
N GLU A 224 -10.45 5.70 15.75
CA GLU A 224 -11.90 5.66 16.03
C GLU A 224 -12.70 6.22 14.84
N GLY A 225 -14.01 5.95 14.80
CA GLY A 225 -14.93 6.48 13.78
C GLY A 225 -14.96 5.67 12.47
N GLY A 226 -14.23 4.55 12.44
CA GLY A 226 -14.00 3.75 11.24
C GLY A 226 -13.15 4.48 10.19
N THR A 227 -12.73 3.77 9.15
CA THR A 227 -11.80 4.29 8.14
C THR A 227 -12.44 5.21 7.07
N ALA A 228 -13.61 5.80 7.33
CA ALA A 228 -14.34 6.70 6.43
C ALA A 228 -14.22 8.17 6.87
N GLN A 229 -15.21 9.02 6.59
CA GLN A 229 -15.10 10.47 6.86
C GLN A 229 -14.93 10.80 8.35
N GLU A 230 -15.46 9.99 9.26
CA GLU A 230 -15.39 10.17 10.72
C GLU A 230 -14.06 9.70 11.34
N HIS A 231 -13.13 9.20 10.51
CA HIS A 231 -11.87 8.65 10.97
C HIS A 231 -11.05 9.67 11.78
N GLN A 232 -10.54 9.21 12.92
CA GLN A 232 -9.77 10.03 13.83
C GLN A 232 -8.79 9.21 14.66
N VAL A 233 -7.76 9.87 15.18
CA VAL A 233 -6.75 9.28 16.06
C VAL A 233 -6.97 9.79 17.48
N THR A 234 -7.02 8.87 18.43
CA THR A 234 -7.15 9.17 19.86
C THR A 234 -5.99 8.54 20.63
N ILE A 235 -5.67 9.10 21.79
CA ILE A 235 -4.60 8.58 22.64
C ILE A 235 -4.98 8.63 24.12
N GLY A 236 -4.57 7.60 24.85
CA GLY A 236 -4.63 7.54 26.30
C GLY A 236 -3.27 7.14 26.88
N ARG A 237 -3.09 7.33 28.20
CA ARG A 237 -1.87 6.86 28.88
C ARG A 237 -2.16 6.31 30.28
N GLY A 238 -1.33 5.41 30.76
CA GLY A 238 -1.40 4.84 32.10
C GLY A 238 -0.01 4.64 32.71
N LYS A 239 0.02 4.12 33.94
CA LYS A 239 1.28 3.71 34.62
C LYS A 239 1.65 2.25 34.41
N SER A 240 0.81 1.51 33.69
CA SER A 240 0.96 0.09 33.41
C SER A 240 0.52 -0.18 31.97
N ALA A 241 1.16 -1.14 31.31
CA ALA A 241 0.76 -1.66 30.01
C ALA A 241 -0.69 -2.18 29.98
N GLN A 242 -1.24 -2.54 31.14
CA GLN A 242 -2.59 -3.08 31.31
C GLN A 242 -3.61 -2.01 31.73
N GLY A 243 -3.20 -0.73 31.75
CA GLY A 243 -4.04 0.38 32.17
C GLY A 243 -4.20 0.52 33.70
N PRO A 244 -5.24 1.25 34.16
CA PRO A 244 -6.19 1.99 33.34
C PRO A 244 -5.52 3.14 32.56
N PHE A 245 -6.10 3.49 31.41
CA PHE A 245 -5.65 4.61 30.58
C PHE A 245 -6.51 5.85 30.83
N GLU A 246 -5.88 6.99 31.13
CA GLU A 246 -6.51 8.31 31.10
C GLU A 246 -6.51 8.83 29.65
N SER A 247 -7.65 9.33 29.17
CA SER A 247 -7.75 9.95 27.83
C SER A 247 -6.99 11.28 27.81
N ASP A 248 -6.32 11.59 26.70
CA ASP A 248 -5.88 12.97 26.44
C ASP A 248 -7.12 13.88 26.39
N PRO A 249 -7.18 14.96 27.21
CA PRO A 249 -8.24 15.95 27.14
C PRO A 249 -8.37 16.66 25.78
N LYS A 250 -7.39 16.51 24.88
CA LYS A 250 -7.38 17.07 23.53
C LYS A 250 -7.77 16.07 22.44
N ASN A 251 -8.20 14.86 22.78
CA ASN A 251 -8.70 13.93 21.76
C ASN A 251 -9.88 14.53 20.96
N PRO A 252 -9.99 14.22 19.66
CA PRO A 252 -9.00 13.49 18.84
C PRO A 252 -7.74 14.32 18.58
N ILE A 253 -6.58 13.67 18.56
CA ILE A 253 -5.28 14.33 18.33
C ILE A 253 -4.92 14.48 16.84
N LEU A 254 -5.66 13.80 15.95
CA LEU A 254 -5.60 13.96 14.49
C LEU A 254 -6.93 13.54 13.88
N THR A 255 -7.49 14.37 12.99
CA THR A 255 -8.66 14.02 12.17
C THR A 255 -8.80 15.01 11.01
N ALA A 256 -9.46 14.58 9.93
CA ALA A 256 -9.96 15.47 8.87
C ALA A 256 -11.49 15.60 8.89
N TYR A 257 -12.16 14.93 9.83
CA TYR A 257 -13.62 14.95 9.95
C TYR A 257 -14.15 16.37 10.16
N ASN A 258 -15.22 16.71 9.44
CA ASN A 258 -15.86 18.02 9.49
C ASN A 258 -14.91 19.20 9.15
N THR A 259 -13.93 18.95 8.26
CA THR A 259 -13.03 19.96 7.70
C THR A 259 -13.20 20.08 6.19
N THR A 260 -12.52 21.06 5.58
CA THR A 260 -12.45 21.23 4.11
C THR A 260 -11.13 20.70 3.52
N GLU A 261 -10.34 19.98 4.32
CA GLU A 261 -9.05 19.46 3.88
C GLU A 261 -9.21 18.47 2.71
N TYR A 262 -8.27 18.49 1.77
CA TYR A 262 -8.33 17.61 0.60
C TYR A 262 -8.02 16.15 0.94
N PHE A 263 -7.11 15.95 1.90
CA PHE A 263 -6.80 14.66 2.48
C PHE A 263 -7.85 14.36 3.55
N GLN A 264 -8.73 13.41 3.26
CA GLN A 264 -9.79 12.96 4.14
C GLN A 264 -9.48 11.57 4.70
N THR A 265 -10.38 11.04 5.54
CA THR A 265 -10.26 9.72 6.18
C THR A 265 -8.97 9.53 6.97
N VAL A 266 -8.38 10.62 7.46
CA VAL A 266 -7.09 10.62 8.16
C VAL A 266 -7.20 9.91 9.51
N GLY A 267 -6.51 8.79 9.66
CA GLY A 267 -6.49 8.01 10.90
C GLY A 267 -5.56 6.80 10.81
N HIS A 268 -5.75 5.80 11.69
CA HIS A 268 -4.91 4.61 11.79
C HIS A 268 -3.41 4.94 11.80
N ALA A 269 -3.00 5.70 12.81
CA ALA A 269 -1.68 6.31 12.86
C ALA A 269 -0.66 5.46 13.63
N ASP A 270 0.62 5.59 13.27
CA ASP A 270 1.78 5.07 14.03
C ASP A 270 2.79 6.21 14.29
N LEU A 271 3.45 6.18 15.45
CA LEU A 271 4.39 7.23 15.89
C LEU A 271 5.79 6.66 16.13
N PHE A 272 6.80 7.32 15.58
CA PHE A 272 8.20 6.92 15.73
C PHE A 272 9.11 8.16 15.78
N HIS A 273 10.36 7.97 16.20
CA HIS A 273 11.35 9.05 16.21
C HIS A 273 12.62 8.65 15.46
N ASP A 274 13.30 9.63 14.90
CA ASP A 274 14.57 9.42 14.21
C ASP A 274 15.79 9.45 15.16
N ALA A 275 16.99 9.35 14.59
CA ALA A 275 18.26 9.41 15.34
C ALA A 275 18.49 10.74 16.08
N ASN A 276 17.82 11.82 15.69
CA ASN A 276 17.90 13.13 16.33
C ASN A 276 16.81 13.32 17.40
N GLY A 277 15.95 12.32 17.61
CA GLY A 277 14.81 12.39 18.53
C GLY A 277 13.65 13.25 17.99
N GLN A 278 13.67 13.61 16.71
CA GLN A 278 12.51 14.23 16.06
C GLN A 278 11.43 13.18 15.90
N TRP A 279 10.22 13.50 16.38
CA TRP A 279 9.06 12.63 16.26
C TRP A 279 8.37 12.83 14.92
N TRP A 280 7.89 11.73 14.37
CA TRP A 280 7.16 11.64 13.13
C TRP A 280 5.89 10.82 13.38
N GLY A 281 4.84 11.10 12.63
CA GLY A 281 3.68 10.23 12.56
C GLY A 281 3.35 9.89 11.12
N VAL A 282 2.93 8.66 10.91
CA VAL A 282 2.27 8.21 9.69
C VAL A 282 0.81 7.95 9.97
N ALA A 283 -0.03 8.09 8.95
CA ALA A 283 -1.45 7.74 8.99
C ALA A 283 -1.87 7.28 7.58
N LEU A 284 -3.03 6.66 7.47
CA LEU A 284 -3.69 6.49 6.19
C LEU A 284 -4.54 7.73 5.84
N SER A 285 -4.81 7.96 4.56
CA SER A 285 -5.74 8.99 4.08
C SER A 285 -6.19 8.72 2.64
N THR A 286 -7.37 9.20 2.26
CA THR A 286 -7.81 9.29 0.86
C THR A 286 -7.64 10.71 0.33
N ARG A 287 -7.23 10.84 -0.94
CA ARG A 287 -7.29 12.11 -1.69
C ARG A 287 -8.64 12.29 -2.37
N SER A 288 -9.68 12.46 -1.56
CA SER A 288 -11.06 12.50 -2.02
C SER A 288 -11.72 13.87 -1.96
N GLY A 289 -11.12 14.84 -1.25
CA GLY A 289 -11.84 16.03 -0.81
C GLY A 289 -12.93 15.70 0.22
N PRO A 290 -13.51 16.73 0.86
CA PRO A 290 -14.56 16.56 1.86
C PRO A 290 -15.83 15.91 1.30
N GLU A 291 -16.04 15.97 -0.02
CA GLU A 291 -17.15 15.32 -0.71
C GLU A 291 -17.09 13.79 -0.58
N TYR A 292 -15.89 13.21 -0.48
CA TYR A 292 -15.68 11.77 -0.34
C TYR A 292 -16.47 10.95 -1.38
N GLU A 293 -16.36 11.34 -2.66
CA GLU A 293 -17.05 10.70 -3.79
C GLU A 293 -16.10 9.91 -4.71
N THR A 294 -14.86 10.39 -4.90
CA THR A 294 -13.89 9.78 -5.82
C THR A 294 -12.55 9.56 -5.12
N TRP A 295 -12.15 8.30 -4.98
CA TRP A 295 -10.87 7.89 -4.38
C TRP A 295 -10.33 6.59 -5.00
N PRO A 296 -10.14 6.54 -6.34
CA PRO A 296 -9.80 5.29 -7.05
C PRO A 296 -8.47 4.67 -6.61
N MET A 297 -7.58 5.46 -6.00
CA MET A 297 -6.29 5.02 -5.46
C MET A 297 -6.41 4.30 -4.12
N GLY A 298 -7.59 4.30 -3.50
CA GLY A 298 -7.78 3.79 -2.15
C GLY A 298 -7.16 4.68 -1.08
N ARG A 299 -6.90 4.08 0.07
CA ARG A 299 -6.21 4.69 1.21
C ARG A 299 -4.70 4.66 0.96
N GLU A 300 -4.05 5.80 1.16
CA GLU A 300 -2.63 6.07 0.89
C GLU A 300 -1.90 6.44 2.19
N THR A 301 -0.58 6.28 2.25
CA THR A 301 0.18 6.63 3.47
C THR A 301 0.64 8.09 3.45
N VAL A 302 0.30 8.84 4.49
CA VAL A 302 0.73 10.23 4.72
C VAL A 302 1.70 10.33 5.89
N LEU A 303 2.56 11.36 5.86
CA LEU A 303 3.55 11.68 6.90
C LEU A 303 3.31 13.09 7.43
N TYR A 304 3.49 13.26 8.73
CA TYR A 304 3.46 14.56 9.39
C TYR A 304 4.51 14.64 10.51
N PRO A 305 5.09 15.83 10.76
CA PRO A 305 5.95 16.01 11.93
C PRO A 305 5.12 15.93 13.20
N ALA A 306 5.70 15.38 14.27
CA ALA A 306 5.10 15.37 15.60
C ALA A 306 6.09 15.96 16.61
N THR A 307 5.57 16.40 17.76
CA THR A 307 6.40 16.80 18.89
C THR A 307 5.91 16.13 20.15
N TRP A 308 6.83 15.58 20.94
CA TRP A 308 6.47 14.90 22.18
C TRP A 308 7.40 15.31 23.32
N LYS A 309 7.09 16.47 23.90
CA LYS A 309 7.87 17.03 25.00
C LYS A 309 7.79 16.14 26.24
N LYS A 310 8.83 16.20 27.06
CA LYS A 310 8.94 15.41 28.30
C LYS A 310 7.72 15.65 29.22
N GLY A 311 7.04 14.57 29.62
CA GLY A 311 5.88 14.62 30.53
C GLY A 311 4.60 15.18 29.92
N GLN A 312 4.59 15.52 28.64
CA GLN A 312 3.44 16.07 27.92
C GLN A 312 2.78 14.99 27.03
N TRP A 313 1.59 15.30 26.54
CA TRP A 313 0.96 14.57 25.43
C TRP A 313 1.67 14.87 24.09
N PRO A 314 1.62 13.95 23.11
CA PRO A 314 2.12 14.25 21.77
C PRO A 314 1.26 15.35 21.13
N VAL A 315 1.89 16.15 20.29
CA VAL A 315 1.22 17.13 19.43
C VAL A 315 1.56 16.80 17.99
N LEU A 316 0.55 16.43 17.22
CA LEU A 316 0.69 16.08 15.82
C LEU A 316 0.64 17.37 14.96
N GLY A 317 1.35 17.38 13.84
CA GLY A 317 1.75 18.58 13.08
C GLY A 317 0.67 19.41 12.38
N GLY A 318 -0.59 19.34 12.83
CA GLY A 318 -1.74 19.99 12.21
C GLY A 318 -2.48 19.09 11.21
N PRO A 319 -3.46 19.63 10.47
CA PRO A 319 -4.13 18.84 9.44
C PRO A 319 -3.12 18.35 8.41
N VAL A 320 -3.28 17.09 7.99
CA VAL A 320 -2.44 16.50 6.95
C VAL A 320 -2.74 17.19 5.63
N ARG A 321 -1.70 17.65 4.95
CA ARG A 321 -1.78 18.32 3.64
C ARG A 321 -0.74 17.79 2.69
N GLY A 322 -0.94 18.09 1.40
CA GLY A 322 -0.03 17.73 0.32
C GLY A 322 1.38 18.27 0.51
N GLU A 323 1.52 19.53 0.91
CA GLU A 323 2.80 20.12 1.29
C GLU A 323 2.83 20.42 2.79
N MET A 324 3.85 19.90 3.50
CA MET A 324 4.07 20.21 4.91
C MET A 324 5.54 20.54 5.18
N GLN A 325 5.80 21.56 5.99
CA GLN A 325 7.17 21.97 6.33
C GLN A 325 7.68 21.18 7.53
N ALA A 326 8.79 20.46 7.37
CA ALA A 326 9.38 19.64 8.42
C ALA A 326 10.91 19.57 8.33
N PRO A 327 11.60 19.27 9.45
CA PRO A 327 13.05 19.08 9.48
C PRO A 327 13.45 17.69 8.96
N LEU A 328 13.10 17.36 7.71
CA LEU A 328 13.39 16.06 7.11
C LEU A 328 14.91 15.75 7.10
N PRO A 329 15.29 14.47 7.20
CA PRO A 329 16.69 14.09 6.95
C PRO A 329 17.11 14.48 5.52
N PRO A 330 18.42 14.70 5.29
CA PRO A 330 18.94 14.98 3.95
C PRO A 330 18.57 13.89 2.95
N VAL A 331 18.28 14.28 1.71
CA VAL A 331 17.92 13.34 0.64
C VAL A 331 18.98 12.25 0.50
N ASN A 332 18.54 11.00 0.57
CA ASN A 332 19.41 9.83 0.50
C ASN A 332 18.69 8.64 -0.14
N LYS A 333 18.96 8.44 -1.42
CA LYS A 333 18.43 7.32 -2.22
C LYS A 333 19.31 6.06 -2.16
N ASN A 334 20.35 6.02 -1.34
CA ASN A 334 21.24 4.85 -1.22
C ASN A 334 20.60 3.78 -0.33
N ILE A 335 19.60 3.08 -0.88
CA ILE A 335 18.82 2.02 -0.23
C ILE A 335 19.10 0.70 -0.93
N ARG A 336 19.45 -0.34 -0.14
CA ARG A 336 19.70 -1.71 -0.61
C ARG A 336 18.44 -2.29 -1.28
N GLY A 337 18.64 -3.37 -2.03
CA GLY A 337 17.55 -4.10 -2.72
C GLY A 337 17.32 -3.64 -4.16
N THR A 338 16.69 -4.51 -4.94
CA THR A 338 16.45 -4.38 -6.38
C THR A 338 15.05 -3.89 -6.74
N GLY A 339 14.16 -3.70 -5.76
CA GLY A 339 12.83 -3.15 -6.00
C GLY A 339 12.87 -1.67 -6.41
N ALA A 340 11.75 -1.21 -6.99
CA ALA A 340 11.58 0.16 -7.45
C ALA A 340 11.32 1.14 -6.30
N PHE A 341 11.62 2.43 -6.53
CA PHE A 341 11.04 3.47 -5.68
C PHE A 341 9.55 3.62 -6.01
N VAL A 342 8.74 3.92 -5.01
CA VAL A 342 7.26 3.93 -5.15
C VAL A 342 6.76 4.93 -6.20
N ARG A 343 7.54 5.97 -6.49
CA ARG A 343 7.23 7.02 -7.47
C ARG A 343 7.94 6.85 -8.81
N ASP A 344 8.70 5.77 -9.00
CA ASP A 344 9.35 5.52 -10.30
C ASP A 344 8.30 5.14 -11.35
N PRO A 345 8.44 5.62 -12.60
CA PRO A 345 7.63 5.15 -13.71
C PRO A 345 8.00 3.70 -14.09
N ASP A 346 7.06 2.98 -14.69
CA ASP A 346 7.33 1.65 -15.25
C ASP A 346 7.68 1.77 -16.73
N TYR A 347 8.80 1.16 -17.12
CA TYR A 347 9.18 0.93 -18.51
C TYR A 347 9.77 -0.48 -18.64
N TYR A 348 8.92 -1.47 -18.90
CA TYR A 348 9.35 -2.86 -18.96
C TYR A 348 9.25 -3.46 -20.35
N THR A 349 10.37 -4.05 -20.77
CA THR A 349 10.51 -4.81 -22.01
C THR A 349 10.64 -6.32 -21.77
N PHE A 350 10.74 -6.78 -20.52
CA PHE A 350 10.78 -8.20 -20.15
C PHE A 350 11.88 -9.03 -20.85
N PRO A 351 13.16 -8.61 -20.83
CA PRO A 351 14.24 -9.31 -21.55
C PRO A 351 14.53 -10.72 -21.01
N PRO A 352 15.18 -11.59 -21.80
CA PRO A 352 15.59 -12.92 -21.34
C PRO A 352 16.45 -12.84 -20.07
N GLY A 353 16.15 -13.69 -19.09
CA GLY A 353 16.86 -13.74 -17.80
C GLY A 353 16.40 -12.72 -16.75
N SER A 354 15.50 -11.79 -17.09
CA SER A 354 14.87 -10.91 -16.10
C SER A 354 13.74 -11.62 -15.34
N SER A 355 13.44 -11.11 -14.13
CA SER A 355 12.27 -11.52 -13.34
C SER A 355 11.08 -10.59 -13.60
N ILE A 356 9.89 -11.02 -13.19
CA ILE A 356 8.74 -10.13 -13.04
C ILE A 356 9.10 -9.04 -12.01
N PRO A 357 8.80 -7.75 -12.25
CA PRO A 357 9.05 -6.67 -11.31
C PRO A 357 8.36 -6.92 -9.95
N SER A 358 9.06 -6.63 -8.85
CA SER A 358 8.61 -7.01 -7.50
C SER A 358 7.40 -6.21 -6.98
N HIS A 359 7.08 -5.08 -7.59
CA HIS A 359 5.91 -4.27 -7.25
C HIS A 359 4.66 -4.67 -8.04
N PHE A 360 4.76 -5.64 -8.96
CA PHE A 360 3.60 -6.23 -9.60
C PHE A 360 2.89 -7.15 -8.62
N SER A 361 1.56 -7.16 -8.70
CA SER A 361 0.69 -7.92 -7.82
C SER A 361 -0.32 -8.73 -8.63
N TYR A 362 -0.71 -9.85 -8.02
CA TYR A 362 -1.78 -10.75 -8.41
C TYR A 362 -2.94 -10.57 -7.43
N TRP A 363 -4.10 -11.13 -7.78
CA TRP A 363 -5.24 -11.23 -6.86
C TRP A 363 -5.35 -12.66 -6.36
N ARG A 364 -5.01 -12.86 -5.08
CA ARG A 364 -4.70 -14.16 -4.45
C ARG A 364 -3.48 -14.85 -5.08
N PHE A 365 -3.25 -16.12 -4.71
CA PHE A 365 -2.13 -16.89 -5.24
C PHE A 365 -2.24 -17.05 -6.76
N PRO A 366 -1.19 -16.68 -7.52
CA PRO A 366 -1.19 -16.85 -8.96
C PRO A 366 -0.99 -18.32 -9.35
N GLN A 367 -1.65 -18.72 -10.44
CA GLN A 367 -1.28 -19.93 -11.18
C GLN A 367 0.04 -19.65 -11.93
N THR A 368 1.18 -19.85 -11.27
CA THR A 368 2.51 -19.41 -11.77
C THR A 368 2.84 -19.88 -13.18
N ARG A 369 2.38 -21.08 -13.58
CA ARG A 369 2.51 -21.61 -14.95
C ARG A 369 1.93 -20.69 -16.04
N ASN A 370 0.97 -19.84 -15.68
CA ASN A 370 0.32 -18.94 -16.61
C ASN A 370 1.21 -17.75 -17.00
N TYR A 371 2.33 -17.52 -16.30
CA TYR A 371 3.22 -16.39 -16.53
C TYR A 371 4.61 -16.87 -16.96
N ALA A 372 5.18 -16.25 -17.99
CA ALA A 372 6.56 -16.49 -18.36
C ALA A 372 7.19 -15.22 -18.94
N VAL A 373 8.39 -14.86 -18.47
CA VAL A 373 9.19 -13.77 -19.02
C VAL A 373 10.06 -14.31 -20.15
N SER A 374 9.99 -13.68 -21.33
CA SER A 374 10.74 -14.05 -22.53
C SER A 374 10.71 -15.56 -22.83
N PRO A 375 9.52 -16.17 -23.01
CA PRO A 375 9.47 -17.57 -23.41
C PRO A 375 10.11 -17.76 -24.79
N GLU A 376 10.43 -19.01 -25.10
CA GLU A 376 11.04 -19.39 -26.37
C GLU A 376 10.26 -18.79 -27.57
N ASN A 377 11.01 -18.29 -28.56
CA ASN A 377 10.50 -17.61 -29.75
C ASN A 377 9.74 -16.28 -29.52
N HIS A 378 9.61 -15.82 -28.27
CA HIS A 378 8.97 -14.54 -27.94
C HIS A 378 9.81 -13.74 -26.91
N PRO A 379 11.10 -13.42 -27.23
CA PRO A 379 11.92 -12.62 -26.34
C PRO A 379 11.34 -11.22 -26.17
N ASN A 380 11.62 -10.60 -25.03
CA ASN A 380 11.13 -9.27 -24.65
C ASN A 380 9.60 -9.19 -24.51
N THR A 381 8.99 -10.26 -23.98
CA THR A 381 7.55 -10.31 -23.70
C THR A 381 7.27 -10.94 -22.35
N LEU A 382 6.15 -10.56 -21.72
CA LEU A 382 5.50 -11.30 -20.66
C LEU A 382 4.35 -12.11 -21.28
N ARG A 383 4.45 -13.44 -21.25
CA ARG A 383 3.39 -14.33 -21.72
C ARG A 383 2.36 -14.56 -20.64
N LEU A 384 1.08 -14.54 -21.02
CA LEU A 384 -0.06 -14.96 -20.22
C LEU A 384 -0.73 -16.18 -20.86
N LEU A 385 -1.08 -17.18 -20.05
CA LEU A 385 -2.02 -18.24 -20.42
C LEU A 385 -3.40 -17.95 -19.83
N PRO A 386 -4.50 -18.21 -20.55
CA PRO A 386 -5.84 -17.86 -20.08
C PRO A 386 -6.23 -18.70 -18.86
N SER A 387 -6.81 -18.05 -17.84
CA SER A 387 -7.54 -18.75 -16.78
C SER A 387 -8.91 -19.19 -17.28
N ARG A 388 -9.53 -20.16 -16.58
CA ARG A 388 -10.93 -20.55 -16.84
C ARG A 388 -11.85 -19.36 -16.60
N ALA A 389 -11.82 -18.87 -15.37
CA ALA A 389 -12.59 -17.70 -14.97
C ALA A 389 -12.05 -16.43 -15.62
N ASN A 390 -12.94 -15.48 -15.85
CA ASN A 390 -12.56 -14.09 -16.10
C ASN A 390 -12.29 -13.39 -14.76
N LEU A 391 -12.04 -12.08 -14.80
CA LEU A 391 -11.71 -11.31 -13.59
C LEU A 391 -12.84 -11.32 -12.56
N THR A 392 -14.10 -11.28 -13.00
CA THR A 392 -15.28 -11.37 -12.13
C THR A 392 -15.42 -12.73 -11.47
N GLY A 393 -15.07 -13.79 -12.20
CA GLY A 393 -15.40 -15.17 -11.84
C GLY A 393 -16.64 -15.68 -12.57
N ASP A 394 -17.09 -16.86 -12.16
CA ASP A 394 -18.37 -17.45 -12.55
C ASP A 394 -19.03 -18.08 -11.30
N ALA A 395 -20.26 -18.56 -11.40
CA ALA A 395 -20.96 -19.17 -10.26
C ALA A 395 -20.25 -20.43 -9.70
N ALA A 396 -19.30 -21.00 -10.44
CA ALA A 396 -18.50 -22.16 -10.04
C ALA A 396 -17.06 -21.78 -9.68
N PHE A 397 -16.72 -20.49 -9.62
CA PHE A 397 -15.39 -20.02 -9.30
C PHE A 397 -15.08 -20.30 -7.85
N ILE A 398 -13.96 -20.98 -7.62
CA ILE A 398 -13.35 -21.09 -6.29
C ILE A 398 -12.00 -20.36 -6.31
N PRO A 399 -11.57 -19.75 -5.18
CA PRO A 399 -10.31 -19.00 -5.11
C PRO A 399 -9.09 -19.73 -5.68
N THR A 400 -9.01 -21.05 -5.49
CA THR A 400 -7.89 -21.89 -5.97
C THR A 400 -7.86 -22.11 -7.49
N ASP A 401 -8.94 -21.82 -8.21
CA ASP A 401 -8.92 -21.78 -9.68
C ASP A 401 -7.91 -20.74 -10.17
N GLY A 402 -7.81 -19.63 -9.43
CA GLY A 402 -7.03 -18.45 -9.77
C GLY A 402 -7.60 -17.70 -10.98
N ILE A 403 -7.21 -16.43 -11.09
CA ILE A 403 -7.42 -15.63 -12.29
C ILE A 403 -6.05 -15.30 -12.90
N THR A 404 -5.96 -15.30 -14.24
CA THR A 404 -4.74 -14.78 -14.88
C THR A 404 -4.85 -13.27 -14.96
N PHE A 405 -4.33 -12.61 -13.93
CA PHE A 405 -4.24 -11.17 -13.76
C PHE A 405 -2.89 -10.82 -13.15
N ILE A 406 -2.22 -9.81 -13.71
CA ILE A 406 -1.04 -9.20 -13.10
C ILE A 406 -1.08 -7.70 -13.35
N GLY A 407 -0.86 -6.91 -12.31
CA GLY A 407 -0.97 -5.46 -12.38
C GLY A 407 -0.08 -4.74 -11.40
N ARG A 408 -0.09 -3.42 -11.48
CA ARG A 408 0.61 -2.51 -10.57
C ARG A 408 -0.40 -1.51 -10.01
N ARG A 409 -0.24 -1.12 -8.73
CA ARG A 409 -1.15 -0.18 -8.05
C ARG A 409 -1.26 1.13 -8.83
N GLN A 410 -2.40 1.78 -8.92
CA GLN A 410 -2.46 3.17 -9.36
C GLN A 410 -1.82 4.05 -8.29
N THR A 411 -0.78 4.83 -8.65
CA THR A 411 -0.07 5.72 -7.70
C THR A 411 -0.18 7.19 -8.06
N ASP A 412 -0.82 7.53 -9.17
CA ASP A 412 -0.93 8.89 -9.64
C ASP A 412 -2.38 9.25 -9.92
N THR A 413 -2.75 10.50 -9.60
CA THR A 413 -4.08 11.01 -9.91
C THR A 413 -4.27 11.06 -11.42
N LEU A 414 -3.26 11.58 -12.14
CA LEU A 414 -3.22 11.60 -13.59
C LEU A 414 -2.09 10.69 -14.06
N PHE A 415 -2.41 9.78 -14.97
CA PHE A 415 -1.42 8.85 -15.52
C PHE A 415 -1.83 8.34 -16.89
N THR A 416 -0.85 7.75 -17.57
CA THR A 416 -1.08 6.88 -18.72
C THR A 416 -0.47 5.50 -18.44
N TYR A 417 -1.28 4.47 -18.58
CA TYR A 417 -0.86 3.08 -18.57
C TYR A 417 -1.09 2.48 -19.95
N SER A 418 -0.09 1.82 -20.52
CA SER A 418 -0.23 1.19 -21.82
C SER A 418 0.61 -0.07 -21.97
N VAL A 419 0.16 -0.94 -22.87
CA VAL A 419 0.87 -2.15 -23.28
C VAL A 419 0.71 -2.37 -24.77
N ASN A 420 1.69 -3.04 -25.37
CA ASN A 420 1.52 -3.71 -26.64
C ASN A 420 1.19 -5.19 -26.41
N ILE A 421 0.15 -5.69 -27.06
CA ILE A 421 -0.30 -7.08 -26.98
C ILE A 421 -0.20 -7.74 -28.36
N ASN A 422 0.45 -8.90 -28.43
CA ASN A 422 0.36 -9.81 -29.57
C ASN A 422 -0.51 -10.99 -29.17
N TYR A 423 -1.71 -11.07 -29.75
CA TYR A 423 -2.73 -12.04 -29.39
C TYR A 423 -3.77 -12.18 -30.51
N THR A 424 -4.02 -13.42 -30.93
CA THR A 424 -5.05 -13.78 -31.90
C THR A 424 -5.85 -14.94 -31.33
N PRO A 425 -7.03 -14.70 -30.72
CA PRO A 425 -7.81 -15.76 -30.10
C PRO A 425 -8.27 -16.79 -31.14
N SER A 426 -8.11 -18.08 -30.82
CA SER A 426 -8.47 -19.19 -31.69
C SER A 426 -9.85 -19.77 -31.39
N GLU A 427 -10.30 -19.67 -30.14
CA GLU A 427 -11.56 -20.24 -29.67
C GLU A 427 -12.56 -19.15 -29.24
N ILE A 428 -13.86 -19.39 -29.41
CA ILE A 428 -14.90 -18.48 -28.93
C ILE A 428 -14.79 -18.32 -27.41
N GLY A 429 -14.87 -17.09 -26.92
CA GLY A 429 -14.77 -16.75 -25.50
C GLY A 429 -13.34 -16.44 -25.04
N GLU A 430 -12.32 -16.75 -25.84
CA GLU A 430 -10.95 -16.36 -25.51
C GLU A 430 -10.77 -14.84 -25.54
N GLU A 431 -10.15 -14.30 -24.49
CA GLU A 431 -9.91 -12.88 -24.31
C GLU A 431 -8.60 -12.58 -23.60
N SER A 432 -7.91 -11.54 -24.03
CA SER A 432 -6.78 -10.96 -23.30
C SER A 432 -6.68 -9.46 -23.56
N GLY A 433 -6.28 -8.69 -22.55
CA GLY A 433 -6.31 -7.24 -22.60
C GLY A 433 -5.68 -6.58 -21.38
N LEU A 434 -6.03 -5.31 -21.19
CA LEU A 434 -5.71 -4.55 -19.99
C LEU A 434 -6.95 -4.34 -19.11
N THR A 435 -6.72 -4.06 -17.83
CA THR A 435 -7.80 -3.83 -16.87
C THR A 435 -7.43 -2.71 -15.89
N LEU A 436 -8.43 -1.93 -15.49
CA LEU A 436 -8.46 -1.12 -14.28
C LEU A 436 -9.20 -1.94 -13.23
N PHE A 437 -8.48 -2.51 -12.28
CA PHE A 437 -8.98 -3.55 -11.39
C PHE A 437 -8.94 -3.08 -9.94
N LEU A 438 -10.09 -2.99 -9.27
CA LEU A 438 -10.16 -2.74 -7.82
C LEU A 438 -10.29 -4.08 -7.07
N THR A 439 -11.31 -4.87 -7.43
CA THR A 439 -11.54 -6.24 -6.94
C THR A 439 -12.24 -7.04 -8.05
N GLN A 440 -12.54 -8.33 -7.82
CA GLN A 440 -13.36 -9.09 -8.77
C GLN A 440 -14.79 -8.56 -8.91
N SER A 441 -15.29 -7.78 -7.95
CA SER A 441 -16.62 -7.18 -8.01
C SER A 441 -16.62 -5.77 -8.61
N TYR A 442 -15.45 -5.18 -8.86
CA TYR A 442 -15.31 -3.82 -9.36
C TYR A 442 -14.06 -3.73 -10.26
N HIS A 443 -14.26 -3.77 -11.57
CA HIS A 443 -13.16 -3.66 -12.54
C HIS A 443 -13.67 -3.23 -13.93
N VAL A 444 -12.75 -2.74 -14.76
CA VAL A 444 -13.04 -2.26 -16.11
C VAL A 444 -11.99 -2.78 -17.08
N ASP A 445 -12.43 -3.51 -18.08
CA ASP A 445 -11.58 -4.29 -18.97
C ASP A 445 -11.68 -3.77 -20.40
N LEU A 446 -10.54 -3.71 -21.09
CA LEU A 446 -10.50 -3.58 -22.55
C LEU A 446 -9.59 -4.66 -23.11
N GLY A 447 -10.17 -5.57 -23.88
CA GLY A 447 -9.48 -6.73 -24.42
C GLY A 447 -9.82 -7.07 -25.87
N ILE A 448 -8.99 -7.92 -26.45
CA ILE A 448 -9.23 -8.57 -27.74
C ILE A 448 -9.94 -9.88 -27.46
N VAL A 449 -11.10 -10.11 -28.08
CA VAL A 449 -11.95 -11.29 -27.84
C VAL A 449 -12.45 -11.90 -29.13
N ARG A 450 -12.64 -13.22 -29.13
CA ARG A 450 -13.39 -13.92 -30.18
C ARG A 450 -14.81 -14.23 -29.69
N LEU A 451 -15.81 -13.61 -30.31
CA LEU A 451 -17.22 -13.79 -29.92
C LEU A 451 -17.98 -14.78 -30.82
N ASN A 452 -17.46 -15.06 -32.01
CA ASN A 452 -18.07 -15.96 -32.98
C ASN A 452 -17.01 -16.56 -33.91
N ASN A 453 -17.46 -17.33 -34.89
CA ASN A 453 -16.57 -17.96 -35.87
C ASN A 453 -16.02 -16.99 -36.92
N THR A 454 -16.59 -15.79 -37.06
CA THR A 454 -16.37 -14.91 -38.21
C THR A 454 -15.42 -13.74 -37.95
N GLY A 455 -15.02 -13.46 -36.70
CA GLY A 455 -14.02 -12.43 -36.46
C GLY A 455 -13.63 -12.22 -34.99
N ASN A 456 -12.64 -11.33 -34.83
CA ASN A 456 -12.17 -10.84 -33.54
C ASN A 456 -12.71 -9.43 -33.28
N TYR A 457 -12.82 -9.08 -32.00
CA TYR A 457 -13.41 -7.83 -31.54
C TYR A 457 -12.53 -7.21 -30.46
N LEU A 458 -12.58 -5.89 -30.35
CA LEU A 458 -12.31 -5.21 -29.09
C LEU A 458 -13.57 -5.28 -28.25
N ARG A 459 -13.42 -5.65 -26.98
CA ARG A 459 -14.51 -5.66 -26.00
C ARG A 459 -14.10 -4.82 -24.81
N PHE A 460 -14.92 -3.80 -24.54
CA PHE A 460 -14.90 -3.05 -23.31
C PHE A 460 -16.04 -3.54 -22.43
N ARG A 461 -15.73 -3.88 -21.17
CA ARG A 461 -16.71 -4.33 -20.18
C ARG A 461 -16.35 -3.74 -18.82
N ALA A 462 -17.36 -3.39 -18.05
CA ALA A 462 -17.21 -2.94 -16.68
C ALA A 462 -18.05 -3.83 -15.75
N GLU A 463 -17.57 -4.03 -14.54
CA GLU A 463 -18.23 -4.73 -13.45
C GLU A 463 -18.26 -3.79 -12.23
N GLY A 464 -19.38 -3.74 -11.53
CA GLY A 464 -19.60 -2.87 -10.37
C GLY A 464 -20.94 -2.14 -10.42
N SER A 465 -21.22 -1.38 -9.36
CA SER A 465 -22.41 -0.52 -9.29
C SER A 465 -22.38 0.54 -10.39
N ASP A 466 -23.48 0.69 -11.12
CA ASP A 466 -23.61 1.64 -12.24
C ASP A 466 -22.58 1.45 -13.37
N ALA A 467 -22.11 0.21 -13.56
CA ALA A 467 -21.22 -0.13 -14.67
C ALA A 467 -21.83 0.25 -16.04
N PRO A 468 -21.07 0.92 -16.93
CA PRO A 468 -21.54 1.23 -18.27
C PRO A 468 -21.80 -0.05 -19.09
N ASN A 469 -22.67 0.09 -20.10
CA ASN A 469 -22.95 -1.00 -21.03
C ASN A 469 -21.69 -1.47 -21.77
N GLU A 470 -21.64 -2.77 -22.04
CA GLU A 470 -20.60 -3.40 -22.85
C GLU A 470 -20.50 -2.74 -24.24
N VAL A 471 -19.27 -2.51 -24.71
CA VAL A 471 -18.99 -1.99 -26.05
C VAL A 471 -18.15 -3.01 -26.81
N VAL A 472 -18.63 -3.41 -27.99
CA VAL A 472 -17.97 -4.37 -28.87
C VAL A 472 -17.68 -3.71 -30.22
N VAL A 473 -16.41 -3.70 -30.62
CA VAL A 473 -15.96 -3.10 -31.89
C VAL A 473 -15.26 -4.17 -32.72
N PRO A 474 -15.71 -4.47 -33.96
CA PRO A 474 -15.03 -5.43 -34.82
C PRO A 474 -13.63 -4.92 -35.20
N ILE A 475 -12.65 -5.83 -35.19
CA ILE A 475 -11.28 -5.53 -35.61
C ILE A 475 -10.83 -6.46 -36.74
N SER A 476 -9.95 -5.95 -37.60
CA SER A 476 -9.39 -6.77 -38.68
C SER A 476 -8.37 -7.77 -38.15
N GLU A 477 -8.29 -8.97 -38.75
CA GLU A 477 -7.25 -9.96 -38.42
C GLU A 477 -5.83 -9.40 -38.57
N LYS A 478 -5.64 -8.45 -39.51
CA LYS A 478 -4.37 -7.75 -39.70
C LYS A 478 -3.89 -7.05 -38.42
N TRP A 479 -4.82 -6.48 -37.63
CA TRP A 479 -4.48 -5.80 -36.38
C TRP A 479 -4.01 -6.80 -35.32
N CYS A 480 -4.69 -7.95 -35.20
CA CYS A 480 -4.26 -9.03 -34.30
C CYS A 480 -2.85 -9.53 -34.68
N ASN A 481 -2.61 -9.81 -35.96
CA ASN A 481 -1.34 -10.36 -36.46
C ASN A 481 -0.15 -9.40 -36.33
N GLN A 482 -0.39 -8.08 -36.40
CA GLN A 482 0.66 -7.05 -36.25
C GLN A 482 0.91 -6.65 -34.78
N GLY A 483 0.06 -7.14 -33.87
CA GLY A 483 -0.04 -6.67 -32.51
C GLY A 483 -0.83 -5.38 -32.38
N MET A 484 -1.37 -5.16 -31.19
CA MET A 484 -2.19 -4.00 -30.84
C MET A 484 -1.57 -3.21 -29.69
N HIS A 485 -1.89 -1.93 -29.64
CA HIS A 485 -1.60 -1.05 -28.52
C HIS A 485 -2.90 -0.81 -27.75
N LEU A 486 -2.88 -1.03 -26.43
CA LEU A 486 -3.99 -0.77 -25.53
C LEU A 486 -3.54 0.25 -24.47
N GLN A 487 -4.43 1.18 -24.11
CA GLN A 487 -4.13 2.26 -23.18
C GLN A 487 -5.30 2.53 -22.21
N ILE A 488 -4.96 2.77 -20.93
CA ILE A 488 -5.79 3.45 -19.94
C ILE A 488 -5.17 4.82 -19.67
N GLN A 489 -5.97 5.88 -19.67
CA GLN A 489 -5.51 7.20 -19.26
C GLN A 489 -6.49 7.83 -18.25
N ALA A 490 -5.96 8.23 -17.09
CA ALA A 490 -6.61 9.16 -16.17
C ALA A 490 -6.19 10.58 -16.55
N TYR A 491 -7.04 11.28 -17.30
CA TYR A 491 -6.76 12.64 -17.80
C TYR A 491 -7.36 13.73 -16.91
N ASN A 492 -8.24 13.37 -15.99
CA ASN A 492 -8.73 14.20 -14.89
C ASN A 492 -9.01 13.30 -13.67
N ILE A 493 -9.46 13.89 -12.56
CA ILE A 493 -9.73 13.14 -11.32
C ILE A 493 -10.99 12.27 -11.38
N THR A 494 -11.90 12.54 -12.32
CA THR A 494 -13.25 11.95 -12.33
C THR A 494 -13.44 10.84 -13.35
N HIS A 495 -12.54 10.68 -14.34
CA HIS A 495 -12.74 9.77 -15.45
C HIS A 495 -11.46 9.08 -15.92
N PHE A 496 -11.62 7.83 -16.36
CA PHE A 496 -10.63 7.07 -17.11
C PHE A 496 -11.09 6.89 -18.55
N SER A 497 -10.18 7.03 -19.50
CA SER A 497 -10.40 6.69 -20.91
C SER A 497 -9.69 5.39 -21.28
N PHE A 498 -10.35 4.59 -22.11
CA PHE A 498 -9.85 3.32 -22.63
C PHE A 498 -9.69 3.44 -24.14
N SER A 499 -8.48 3.20 -24.64
CA SER A 499 -8.14 3.37 -26.05
C SER A 499 -7.42 2.16 -26.63
N ALA A 500 -7.63 1.89 -27.91
CA ALA A 500 -6.96 0.80 -28.62
C ALA A 500 -6.68 1.14 -30.09
N GLY A 501 -5.66 0.50 -30.66
CA GLY A 501 -5.35 0.56 -32.08
C GLY A 501 -4.26 -0.43 -32.50
N PRO A 502 -3.85 -0.43 -33.78
CA PRO A 502 -2.67 -1.19 -34.22
C PRO A 502 -1.42 -0.75 -33.46
N LYS A 503 -0.50 -1.67 -33.17
CA LYS A 503 0.73 -1.42 -32.39
C LYS A 503 1.51 -0.17 -32.82
N ASN A 504 1.62 0.06 -34.14
CA ASN A 504 2.35 1.19 -34.74
C ASN A 504 1.41 2.18 -35.45
N GLY A 505 0.14 2.22 -35.06
CA GLY A 505 -0.90 3.01 -35.70
C GLY A 505 -1.53 4.05 -34.77
N GLN A 506 -2.54 4.76 -35.28
CA GLN A 506 -3.36 5.62 -34.44
C GLN A 506 -4.27 4.79 -33.55
N ILE A 507 -4.31 5.14 -32.26
CA ILE A 507 -5.25 4.60 -31.30
C ILE A 507 -6.55 5.39 -31.32
N LYS A 508 -7.66 4.74 -30.99
CA LYS A 508 -8.98 5.36 -30.86
C LYS A 508 -9.51 5.10 -29.46
N GLN A 509 -10.16 6.10 -28.88
CA GLN A 509 -10.92 5.94 -27.64
C GLN A 509 -12.13 5.05 -27.91
N ILE A 510 -12.25 3.99 -27.11
CA ILE A 510 -13.32 3.01 -27.17
C ILE A 510 -14.41 3.35 -26.16
N ALA A 511 -14.00 3.75 -24.94
CA ALA A 511 -14.92 4.05 -23.86
C ALA A 511 -14.30 5.02 -22.84
N THR A 512 -15.17 5.58 -22.01
CA THR A 512 -14.83 6.37 -20.82
C THR A 512 -15.66 5.82 -19.66
N VAL A 513 -15.07 5.79 -18.46
CA VAL A 513 -15.73 5.32 -17.24
C VAL A 513 -15.46 6.30 -16.10
N PRO A 514 -16.45 6.56 -15.23
CA PRO A 514 -16.23 7.40 -14.06
C PRO A 514 -15.33 6.70 -13.04
N ALA A 515 -14.49 7.48 -12.36
CA ALA A 515 -13.59 6.97 -11.33
C ALA A 515 -14.32 6.52 -10.05
N THR A 516 -15.56 6.96 -9.85
CA THR A 516 -16.44 6.50 -8.77
C THR A 516 -16.69 4.98 -8.83
N LEU A 517 -16.71 4.38 -10.03
CA LEU A 517 -16.90 2.93 -10.20
C LEU A 517 -15.83 2.11 -9.45
N VAL A 518 -14.61 2.64 -9.34
CA VAL A 518 -13.50 1.98 -8.65
C VAL A 518 -13.09 2.72 -7.37
N SER A 519 -14.03 3.46 -6.76
CA SER A 519 -13.86 4.15 -5.47
C SER A 519 -14.71 3.44 -4.41
N ASN A 520 -14.23 2.29 -3.91
CA ASN A 520 -15.00 1.46 -2.98
C ASN A 520 -14.09 0.60 -2.08
N GLY A 521 -14.61 0.18 -0.92
CA GLY A 521 -13.95 -0.75 -0.01
C GLY A 521 -12.64 -0.24 0.59
N PHE A 522 -11.76 -1.17 0.95
CA PHE A 522 -10.53 -0.88 1.68
C PHE A 522 -9.25 -0.89 0.82
N THR A 523 -9.38 -1.23 -0.46
CA THR A 523 -8.29 -1.37 -1.42
C THR A 523 -8.17 -0.14 -2.31
N GLY A 524 -7.35 -0.21 -3.35
CA GLY A 524 -7.27 0.79 -4.41
C GLY A 524 -6.97 0.15 -5.75
N SER A 525 -7.23 0.89 -6.82
CA SER A 525 -7.18 0.38 -8.17
C SER A 525 -5.77 -0.07 -8.56
N PHE A 526 -5.71 -1.14 -9.33
CA PHE A 526 -4.56 -1.57 -10.11
C PHE A 526 -4.80 -1.26 -11.58
N VAL A 527 -3.72 -1.05 -12.31
CA VAL A 527 -3.72 -1.17 -13.77
C VAL A 527 -2.85 -2.36 -14.15
N GLY A 528 -3.34 -3.19 -15.05
CA GLY A 528 -2.68 -4.45 -15.36
C GLY A 528 -3.15 -5.10 -16.65
N VAL A 529 -2.79 -6.36 -16.81
CA VAL A 529 -3.16 -7.21 -17.94
C VAL A 529 -3.78 -8.50 -17.45
N TYR A 530 -4.66 -9.08 -18.27
CA TYR A 530 -5.36 -10.32 -17.97
C TYR A 530 -5.50 -11.21 -19.20
N ALA A 531 -5.79 -12.50 -18.96
CA ALA A 531 -6.14 -13.45 -20.00
C ALA A 531 -7.15 -14.48 -19.48
N THR A 532 -8.18 -14.80 -20.26
CA THR A 532 -9.23 -15.73 -19.86
C THR A 532 -9.82 -16.45 -21.06
N ASN A 533 -10.34 -17.65 -20.85
CA ASN A 533 -11.17 -18.35 -21.84
C ASN A 533 -12.67 -18.22 -21.56
N ASN A 534 -13.06 -17.39 -20.58
CA ASN A 534 -14.45 -17.16 -20.16
C ASN A 534 -15.24 -18.48 -19.98
N GLY A 535 -14.61 -19.49 -19.37
CA GLY A 535 -15.21 -20.80 -19.12
C GLY A 535 -15.09 -21.81 -20.27
N ASN A 536 -14.66 -21.40 -21.47
CA ASN A 536 -14.45 -22.32 -22.57
C ASN A 536 -13.10 -23.04 -22.43
N MET A 537 -13.13 -24.24 -21.85
CA MET A 537 -11.94 -25.06 -21.57
C MET A 537 -11.10 -25.47 -22.80
N LYS A 538 -11.58 -25.24 -24.02
CA LYS A 538 -10.78 -25.43 -25.25
C LYS A 538 -9.80 -24.27 -25.47
N GLY A 539 -10.11 -23.08 -24.96
CA GLY A 539 -9.27 -21.90 -25.09
C GLY A 539 -7.98 -21.99 -24.28
N LYS A 540 -6.85 -21.93 -24.99
CA LYS A 540 -5.47 -22.07 -24.47
C LYS A 540 -4.50 -21.08 -25.12
N THR A 541 -4.97 -20.16 -25.95
CA THR A 541 -4.15 -19.26 -26.74
C THR A 541 -3.32 -18.35 -25.81
N PRO A 542 -1.98 -18.37 -25.90
CA PRO A 542 -1.15 -17.46 -25.13
C PRO A 542 -1.26 -16.03 -25.68
N SER A 543 -1.26 -15.03 -24.80
CA SER A 543 -1.02 -13.64 -25.18
C SER A 543 0.39 -13.21 -24.77
N TYR A 544 0.99 -12.31 -25.56
CA TYR A 544 2.35 -11.82 -25.33
C TYR A 544 2.34 -10.30 -25.17
N ILE A 545 2.70 -9.84 -23.98
CA ILE A 545 2.68 -8.44 -23.57
C ILE A 545 4.09 -7.86 -23.68
N SER A 546 4.21 -6.69 -24.27
CA SER A 546 5.47 -5.96 -24.41
C SER A 546 5.23 -4.46 -24.23
N ASN A 547 6.31 -3.69 -24.07
CA ASN A 547 6.23 -2.23 -23.90
C ASN A 547 5.23 -1.85 -22.79
N TRP A 548 5.42 -2.43 -21.60
CA TRP A 548 4.62 -2.09 -20.43
C TRP A 548 5.09 -0.74 -19.93
N VAL A 549 4.19 0.24 -19.99
CA VAL A 549 4.48 1.62 -19.59
C VAL A 549 3.45 2.07 -18.57
N TYR A 550 3.91 2.51 -17.40
CA TYR A 550 3.13 3.34 -16.49
C TYR A 550 3.86 4.67 -16.31
N GLN A 551 3.23 5.76 -16.72
CA GLN A 551 3.77 7.10 -16.58
C GLN A 551 2.81 7.96 -15.77
N GLY A 552 3.22 8.36 -14.56
CA GLY A 552 2.59 9.42 -13.80
C GLY A 552 2.69 10.76 -14.54
N GLN A 553 1.56 11.44 -14.69
CA GLN A 553 1.48 12.77 -15.31
C GLN A 553 1.34 13.86 -14.25
N GLY A 554 0.74 13.54 -13.10
CA GLY A 554 0.74 14.39 -11.93
C GLY A 554 -0.22 13.96 -10.84
N GLN A 555 -0.17 14.71 -9.76
CA GLN A 555 -0.82 14.43 -8.49
C GLN A 555 -1.62 15.65 -8.09
N TYR A 556 -2.89 15.46 -7.76
CA TYR A 556 -3.60 16.47 -6.97
C TYR A 556 -3.17 16.30 -5.52
N ILE A 557 -2.83 17.43 -4.89
CA ILE A 557 -2.29 17.50 -3.52
C ILE A 557 -3.08 18.48 -2.63
N GLY A 558 -4.16 19.04 -3.17
CA GLY A 558 -5.03 20.00 -2.53
C GLY A 558 -6.20 20.37 -3.46
N ASN A 559 -7.14 21.18 -2.96
CA ASN A 559 -8.28 21.67 -3.74
C ASN A 559 -7.78 22.63 -4.85
N GLY A 560 -7.60 22.12 -6.07
CA GLY A 560 -7.02 22.85 -7.19
C GLY A 560 -5.49 22.93 -7.17
N GLU A 561 -4.82 22.28 -6.23
CA GLU A 561 -3.35 22.20 -6.17
C GLU A 561 -2.85 20.95 -6.88
N PHE A 562 -1.95 21.14 -7.84
CA PHE A 562 -1.44 20.09 -8.71
C PHE A 562 0.08 20.08 -8.72
N TYR A 563 0.66 18.88 -8.55
CA TYR A 563 2.09 18.63 -8.63
C TYR A 563 2.39 17.64 -9.77
N PRO A 564 3.14 18.03 -10.80
CA PRO A 564 3.50 17.12 -11.89
C PRO A 564 4.52 16.09 -11.42
N SER A 565 4.32 14.82 -11.80
CA SER A 565 5.16 13.70 -11.34
C SER A 565 6.63 13.83 -11.79
N ASN A 566 6.91 14.62 -12.83
CA ASN A 566 8.27 14.88 -13.36
C ASN A 566 8.98 16.10 -12.71
N GLY A 567 8.48 16.66 -11.61
CA GLY A 567 9.16 17.70 -10.84
C GLY A 567 9.29 19.08 -11.53
N GLN A 568 8.73 19.26 -12.72
CA GLN A 568 8.63 20.57 -13.36
C GLN A 568 7.28 21.19 -13.06
N LYS A 569 7.20 22.13 -12.11
CA LYS A 569 6.02 23.00 -11.90
C LYS A 569 5.46 23.47 -13.25
N SER A 570 4.36 22.88 -13.71
CA SER A 570 3.55 23.47 -14.77
C SER A 570 2.69 24.52 -14.10
N GLY A 571 3.04 25.79 -14.35
CA GLY A 571 2.25 26.93 -13.90
C GLY A 571 0.81 26.84 -14.42
N ALA A 572 -0.09 27.28 -13.55
CA ALA A 572 -1.49 27.65 -13.75
C ALA A 572 -2.05 27.56 -15.18
N GLY A 573 -3.16 26.83 -15.32
CA GLY A 573 -4.14 27.03 -16.38
C GLY A 573 -4.74 25.74 -16.95
N PHE A 574 -5.79 25.24 -16.30
CA PHE A 574 -6.91 24.61 -17.00
C PHE A 574 -8.20 25.28 -16.53
#